data_AF-A0A2U2J7K4-F1
#
_entry.id   AF-A0A2U2J7K4-F1
#
_cell.length_a   1.000
_cell.length_b   1.000
_cell.length_c   1.000
_cell.angle_alpha   90.00
_cell.angle_beta   90.00
_cell.angle_gamma   90.00
#
_symmetry.space_group_name_H-M   'P 1'
#
loop_
_entity.id
_entity.type
_entity.pdbx_description
1 polymer ?
#
loop_
_entity_poly.entity_id
_entity_poly.type
_entity_poly.pdbx_seq_one_letter_code
_entity_poly.pdbx_strand_id
1 'polypeptide(L)'
;MKKIIYLSYLLFLFSCKQRIEKVETNEINIFLNNEKVELKSENPFNKKNRTLPTILALKRLYSEEAEKTMSLIKIDTAQISSILRNGDIDFGKGNPRQKPCAEYYVTGKKELEKVNLLVKRCDSTATIEKIIVE
;
A
#
# COMPACT_ATOMS: atom_id res chain seq x y z
N MET A 1 -16.66 -9.61 9.52
CA MET A 1 -15.83 -9.97 8.35
C MET A 1 -16.07 -8.93 7.25
N LYS A 2 -15.09 -8.09 6.92
CA LYS A 2 -15.30 -6.99 5.95
C LYS A 2 -15.38 -7.56 4.52
N LYS A 3 -16.52 -7.40 3.86
CA LYS A 3 -16.66 -7.71 2.41
C LYS A 3 -16.20 -6.50 1.61
N ILE A 4 -15.12 -6.66 0.86
CA ILE A 4 -14.54 -5.65 -0.02
C ILE A 4 -15.23 -5.79 -1.38
N ILE A 5 -15.81 -4.71 -1.91
CA ILE A 5 -16.44 -4.68 -3.23
C ILE A 5 -15.73 -3.63 -4.08
N TYR A 6 -15.22 -4.05 -5.23
CA TYR A 6 -14.49 -3.19 -6.16
C TYR A 6 -15.46 -2.37 -7.02
N LEU A 7 -15.11 -1.12 -7.34
CA LEU A 7 -15.96 -0.22 -8.14
C LEU A 7 -16.27 -0.77 -9.54
N SER A 8 -15.43 -1.65 -10.08
CA SER A 8 -15.70 -2.41 -11.32
C SER A 8 -16.86 -3.40 -11.17
N TYR A 9 -17.07 -3.91 -9.96
CA TYR A 9 -18.20 -4.77 -9.60
C TYR A 9 -19.51 -3.96 -9.44
N LEU A 10 -19.41 -2.65 -9.18
CA LEU A 10 -20.57 -1.76 -9.12
C LEU A 10 -21.26 -1.64 -10.48
N LEU A 11 -20.48 -1.60 -11.58
CA LEU A 11 -21.01 -1.68 -12.95
C LEU A 11 -21.65 -3.05 -13.25
N PHE A 12 -21.16 -4.13 -12.64
CA PHE A 12 -21.74 -5.46 -12.76
C PHE A 12 -23.08 -5.58 -12.02
N LEU A 13 -23.24 -4.87 -10.90
CA LEU A 13 -24.50 -4.80 -10.14
C LEU A 13 -25.60 -4.01 -10.87
N PHE A 14 -25.25 -3.09 -11.79
CA PHE A 14 -26.24 -2.43 -12.64
C PHE A 14 -26.99 -3.41 -13.57
N SER A 15 -26.36 -4.54 -13.96
CA SER A 15 -27.03 -5.60 -14.72
C SER A 15 -27.86 -6.54 -13.84
N CYS A 16 -27.69 -6.51 -12.52
CA CYS A 16 -28.39 -7.38 -11.58
C CYS A 16 -29.30 -6.55 -10.67
N LYS A 17 -30.40 -6.03 -11.25
CA LYS A 17 -31.61 -5.43 -10.65
C LYS A 17 -31.63 -5.31 -9.11
N GLN A 18 -30.71 -4.56 -8.52
CA GLN A 18 -30.71 -4.20 -7.11
C GLN A 18 -30.92 -2.69 -7.02
N ARG A 19 -31.92 -2.31 -6.24
CA ARG A 19 -32.42 -0.95 -6.09
C ARG A 19 -31.45 -0.15 -5.20
N ILE A 20 -30.75 0.81 -5.79
CA ILE A 20 -29.97 1.81 -5.07
C ILE A 20 -30.93 2.96 -4.70
N GLU A 21 -31.19 3.17 -3.41
CA GLU A 21 -32.26 4.10 -2.98
C GLU A 21 -31.82 5.56 -2.81
N LYS A 22 -30.52 5.89 -2.79
CA LYS A 22 -30.06 7.30 -2.87
C LYS A 22 -28.57 7.43 -3.12
N VAL A 23 -28.17 8.45 -3.90
CA VAL A 23 -26.77 8.90 -4.06
C VAL A 23 -26.73 10.40 -3.83
N GLU A 24 -26.17 10.84 -2.70
CA GLU A 24 -25.86 12.24 -2.41
C GLU A 24 -24.35 12.34 -2.11
N THR A 25 -23.66 13.24 -2.79
CA THR A 25 -22.21 13.42 -2.67
C THR A 25 -21.89 14.34 -1.50
N ASN A 26 -21.49 13.74 -0.38
CA ASN A 26 -20.35 14.08 0.47
C ASN A 26 -20.43 13.10 1.66
N GLU A 27 -19.50 12.14 1.70
CA GLU A 27 -19.51 10.94 2.57
C GLU A 27 -20.57 9.89 2.21
N ILE A 28 -20.26 9.08 1.19
CA ILE A 28 -21.11 7.96 0.77
C ILE A 28 -21.09 6.86 1.84
N ASN A 29 -22.14 6.80 2.67
CA ASN A 29 -22.43 5.64 3.50
C ASN A 29 -23.17 4.61 2.65
N ILE A 30 -22.48 3.58 2.16
CA ILE A 30 -23.13 2.46 1.47
C ILE A 30 -23.61 1.46 2.51
N PHE A 31 -24.85 1.02 2.41
CA PHE A 31 -25.39 -0.05 3.23
C PHE A 31 -25.71 -1.25 2.34
N LEU A 32 -25.23 -2.44 2.72
CA LEU A 32 -25.60 -3.70 2.10
C LEU A 32 -26.21 -4.59 3.17
N ASN A 33 -27.45 -5.05 2.95
CA ASN A 33 -28.20 -5.86 3.94
C ASN A 33 -28.23 -5.21 5.34
N ASN A 34 -28.43 -3.89 5.38
CA ASN A 34 -28.43 -3.07 6.60
C ASN A 34 -27.06 -3.00 7.33
N GLU A 35 -25.98 -3.51 6.74
CA GLU A 35 -24.61 -3.30 7.24
C GLU A 35 -23.93 -2.14 6.52
N LYS A 36 -23.32 -1.23 7.27
CA LYS A 36 -22.53 -0.11 6.72
C LYS A 36 -21.23 -0.66 6.11
N VAL A 37 -21.00 -0.35 4.84
CA VAL A 37 -19.81 -0.70 4.08
C VAL A 37 -18.97 0.56 3.85
N GLU A 38 -17.72 0.51 4.33
CA GLU A 38 -16.72 1.55 4.06
C GLU A 38 -16.22 1.43 2.62
N LEU A 39 -16.55 2.41 1.78
CA LEU A 39 -15.91 2.56 0.48
C LEU A 39 -14.52 3.17 0.66
N LYS A 40 -13.49 2.39 0.39
CA LYS A 40 -12.14 2.94 0.18
C LYS A 40 -12.07 3.49 -1.24
N SER A 41 -12.18 4.81 -1.37
CA SER A 41 -11.90 5.53 -2.61
C SER A 41 -10.38 5.55 -2.84
N GLU A 42 -9.83 4.41 -3.26
CA GLU A 42 -8.49 4.40 -3.82
C GLU A 42 -8.61 4.77 -5.29
N ASN A 43 -8.35 6.04 -5.62
CA ASN A 43 -8.26 6.45 -7.02
C ASN A 43 -7.12 5.67 -7.68
N PRO A 44 -7.41 4.76 -8.63
CA PRO A 44 -6.39 3.92 -9.24
C PRO A 44 -5.39 4.77 -10.04
N PHE A 45 -5.67 6.04 -10.36
CA PHE A 45 -4.75 6.95 -11.06
C PHE A 45 -3.75 7.66 -10.13
N ASN A 46 -3.89 7.57 -8.81
CA ASN A 46 -2.88 8.08 -7.90
C ASN A 46 -1.62 7.21 -7.97
N LYS A 47 -0.50 7.79 -8.43
CA LYS A 47 0.78 7.09 -8.56
C LYS A 47 1.22 6.45 -7.23
N LYS A 48 0.93 7.09 -6.09
CA LYS A 48 1.23 6.54 -4.74
C LYS A 48 0.56 5.18 -4.53
N ASN A 49 -0.70 5.06 -4.96
CA ASN A 49 -1.52 3.86 -4.75
C ASN A 49 -1.07 2.67 -5.62
N ARG A 50 -0.32 2.91 -6.72
CA ARG A 50 0.21 1.83 -7.57
C ARG A 50 1.58 1.34 -7.12
N THR A 51 2.42 2.22 -6.59
CA THR A 51 3.83 1.87 -6.33
C THR A 51 3.98 0.82 -5.22
N LEU A 52 3.33 1.01 -4.08
CA LEU A 52 3.41 0.08 -2.95
C LEU A 52 2.97 -1.36 -3.33
N PRO A 53 1.79 -1.58 -3.96
CA PRO A 53 1.42 -2.91 -4.44
C PRO A 53 2.41 -3.53 -5.42
N THR A 54 3.00 -2.73 -6.32
CA THR A 54 4.01 -3.27 -7.27
C THR A 54 5.28 -3.72 -6.58
N ILE A 55 5.74 -2.99 -5.56
CA ILE A 55 6.90 -3.39 -4.75
C ILE A 55 6.57 -4.68 -3.97
N LEU A 56 5.37 -4.77 -3.40
CA LEU A 56 4.94 -5.91 -2.59
C LEU A 56 4.84 -7.21 -3.40
N ALA A 57 4.48 -7.13 -4.69
CA ALA A 57 4.32 -8.27 -5.59
C ALA A 57 5.65 -8.87 -6.10
N LEU A 58 6.76 -8.15 -5.98
CA LEU A 58 8.08 -8.60 -6.45
C LEU A 58 8.78 -9.51 -5.43
N LYS A 59 9.76 -10.27 -5.91
CA LYS A 59 10.63 -11.06 -5.02
C LYS A 59 11.39 -10.10 -4.09
N ARG A 60 11.24 -10.32 -2.79
CA ARG A 60 11.85 -9.47 -1.77
C ARG A 60 13.26 -9.94 -1.45
N LEU A 61 14.19 -8.99 -1.42
CA LEU A 61 15.57 -9.18 -1.00
C LEU A 61 15.89 -8.16 0.11
N TYR A 62 16.89 -8.47 0.93
CA TYR A 62 17.37 -7.60 1.99
C TYR A 62 18.87 -7.40 1.80
N SER A 63 19.34 -6.17 1.98
CA SER A 63 20.78 -5.90 2.08
C SER A 63 21.29 -6.40 3.43
N GLU A 64 22.61 -6.62 3.54
CA GLU A 64 23.23 -6.96 4.84
C GLU A 64 22.98 -5.89 5.90
N GLU A 65 22.94 -4.61 5.51
CA GLU A 65 22.64 -3.49 6.40
C GLU A 65 21.19 -3.59 6.92
N ALA A 66 20.24 -3.88 6.03
CA ALA A 66 18.85 -4.07 6.41
C ALA A 66 18.68 -5.26 7.34
N GLU A 67 19.29 -6.42 7.05
CA GLU A 67 19.22 -7.62 7.91
C GLU A 67 19.80 -7.39 9.31
N LYS A 68 20.91 -6.65 9.41
CA LYS A 68 21.49 -6.23 10.68
C LYS A 68 20.51 -5.36 11.46
N THR A 69 19.95 -4.33 10.82
CA THR A 69 18.99 -3.44 11.47
C THR A 69 17.73 -4.19 11.89
N MET A 70 17.17 -5.06 11.05
CA MET A 70 16.02 -5.93 11.40
C MET A 70 16.28 -6.69 12.69
N SER A 71 17.47 -7.29 12.82
CA SER A 71 17.87 -8.04 14.01
C SER A 71 18.02 -7.16 15.24
N LEU A 72 18.60 -5.95 15.08
CA LEU A 72 18.83 -5.00 16.16
C LEU A 72 17.53 -4.46 16.77
N ILE A 73 16.59 -4.05 15.92
CA ILE A 73 15.32 -3.44 16.36
C ILE A 73 14.18 -4.47 16.46
N LYS A 74 14.49 -5.76 16.27
CA LYS A 74 13.57 -6.89 16.32
C LYS A 74 12.36 -6.72 15.39
N ILE A 75 12.61 -6.21 14.19
CA ILE A 75 11.59 -6.12 13.14
C ILE A 75 11.59 -7.37 12.29
N ASP A 76 10.41 -7.92 12.06
CA ASP A 76 10.21 -9.09 11.22
C ASP A 76 9.74 -8.72 9.79
N THR A 77 9.66 -9.75 8.94
CA THR A 77 9.20 -9.59 7.56
C THR A 77 7.71 -9.24 7.45
N ALA A 78 6.90 -9.55 8.47
CA ALA A 78 5.47 -9.26 8.50
C ALA A 78 5.22 -7.76 8.75
N GLN A 79 6.00 -7.14 9.64
CA GLN A 79 6.00 -5.71 9.91
C GLN A 79 6.47 -4.93 8.68
N ILE A 80 7.55 -5.36 8.01
CA ILE A 80 7.98 -4.76 6.73
C ILE A 80 6.86 -4.86 5.69
N SER A 81 6.19 -6.02 5.60
CA SER A 81 5.05 -6.18 4.70
C SER A 81 3.87 -5.28 5.09
N SER A 82 3.69 -4.97 6.37
CA SER A 82 2.69 -4.01 6.86
C SER A 82 3.02 -2.58 6.42
N ILE A 83 4.29 -2.18 6.53
CA ILE A 83 4.77 -0.87 6.02
C ILE A 83 4.55 -0.77 4.52
N LEU A 84 4.92 -1.80 3.75
CA LEU A 84 4.71 -1.81 2.30
C LEU A 84 3.24 -1.87 1.88
N ARG A 85 2.32 -2.28 2.76
CA ARG A 85 0.87 -2.28 2.47
C ARG A 85 0.18 -0.97 2.83
N ASN A 86 0.58 -0.38 3.95
CA ASN A 86 -0.17 0.70 4.59
C ASN A 86 0.59 2.02 4.65
N GLY A 87 1.90 2.00 4.44
CA GLY A 87 2.80 3.15 4.53
C GLY A 87 2.51 4.22 3.50
N ASP A 88 3.30 5.30 3.54
CA ASP A 88 3.26 6.35 2.52
C ASP A 88 4.58 6.41 1.77
N ILE A 89 4.52 6.79 0.51
CA ILE A 89 5.71 7.03 -0.31
C ILE A 89 6.03 8.51 -0.32
N ASP A 90 7.28 8.83 0.03
CA ASP A 90 7.89 10.13 -0.16
C ASP A 90 8.73 10.10 -1.44
N PHE A 91 8.23 10.75 -2.49
CA PHE A 91 8.95 10.86 -3.77
C PHE A 91 10.08 11.89 -3.74
N GLY A 92 10.13 12.78 -2.74
CA GLY A 92 11.19 13.77 -2.59
C GLY A 92 12.45 13.19 -1.95
N LYS A 93 12.30 12.17 -1.11
CA LYS A 93 13.42 11.43 -0.49
C LYS A 93 13.91 10.23 -1.30
N GLY A 94 13.24 9.88 -2.39
CA GLY A 94 13.60 8.76 -3.27
C GLY A 94 13.99 9.18 -4.69
N ASN A 95 14.41 8.21 -5.51
CA ASN A 95 14.78 8.40 -6.91
C ASN A 95 13.90 7.53 -7.83
N PRO A 96 12.61 7.82 -7.98
CA PRO A 96 11.65 6.95 -8.68
C PRO A 96 11.90 6.82 -10.19
N ARG A 97 12.73 7.69 -10.77
CA ARG A 97 13.08 7.70 -12.21
C ARG A 97 14.51 7.20 -12.49
N GLN A 98 15.22 6.76 -11.46
CA GLN A 98 16.57 6.22 -11.62
C GLN A 98 16.53 4.91 -12.41
N LYS A 99 17.55 4.71 -13.25
CA LYS A 99 17.79 3.47 -14.02
C LYS A 99 19.13 2.87 -13.54
N PRO A 100 19.28 1.53 -13.49
CA PRO A 100 18.33 0.51 -13.94
C PRO A 100 17.19 0.23 -12.96
N CYS A 101 17.28 0.69 -11.71
CA CYS A 101 16.27 0.47 -10.69
C CYS A 101 15.83 1.81 -10.08
N ALA A 102 14.56 1.88 -9.72
CA ALA A 102 13.97 3.04 -9.06
C ALA A 102 14.09 2.90 -7.54
N GLU A 103 14.34 4.02 -6.86
CA GLU A 103 14.44 4.04 -5.39
C GLU A 103 13.22 4.75 -4.80
N TYR A 104 12.65 4.15 -3.75
CA TYR A 104 11.46 4.63 -3.06
C TYR A 104 11.71 4.71 -1.57
N TYR A 105 11.39 5.86 -0.99
CA TYR A 105 11.37 6.05 0.45
C TYR A 105 9.95 5.81 0.95
N VAL A 106 9.79 4.82 1.84
CA VAL A 106 8.49 4.43 2.39
C VAL A 106 8.48 4.72 3.89
N THR A 107 7.54 5.55 4.34
CA THR A 107 7.33 5.81 5.75
C THR A 107 6.31 4.85 6.33
N GLY A 108 6.63 4.28 7.49
CA GLY A 108 5.69 3.47 8.24
C GLY A 108 4.54 4.30 8.81
N LYS A 109 3.51 3.62 9.32
CA LYS A 109 2.33 4.24 9.94
C LYS A 109 1.98 3.55 11.24
N LYS A 110 1.24 4.26 12.10
CA LYS A 110 0.74 3.77 13.38
C LYS A 110 1.91 3.27 14.25
N GLU A 111 1.87 2.01 14.66
CA GLU A 111 2.89 1.34 15.46
C GLU A 111 4.28 1.32 14.80
N LEU A 112 4.34 1.52 13.47
CA LEU A 112 5.59 1.53 12.70
C LEU A 112 5.94 2.93 12.17
N GLU A 113 5.34 4.00 12.71
CA GLU A 113 5.59 5.39 12.25
C GLU A 113 7.06 5.82 12.34
N LYS A 114 7.79 5.26 13.31
CA LYS A 114 9.23 5.52 13.48
C LYS A 114 10.13 4.71 12.54
N VAL A 115 9.56 3.82 11.73
CA VAL A 115 10.31 2.89 10.88
C VAL A 115 10.10 3.26 9.43
N ASN A 116 11.17 3.68 8.80
CA ASN A 116 11.22 4.09 7.40
C ASN A 116 12.06 3.10 6.59
N LEU A 117 11.67 2.85 5.35
CA LEU A 117 12.33 1.91 4.45
C LEU A 117 12.86 2.64 3.22
N LEU A 118 14.11 2.37 2.86
CA LEU A 118 14.62 2.68 1.53
C LEU A 118 14.54 1.41 0.68
N VAL A 119 13.72 1.45 -0.37
CA VAL A 119 13.43 0.30 -1.21
C VAL A 119 13.89 0.54 -2.63
N LYS A 120 14.72 -0.35 -3.13
CA LYS A 120 15.15 -0.38 -4.53
C LYS A 120 14.29 -1.36 -5.32
N ARG A 121 13.53 -0.84 -6.27
CA ARG A 121 12.64 -1.61 -7.15
C ARG A 121 13.28 -1.77 -8.52
N CYS A 122 13.66 -2.99 -8.86
CA CYS A 122 14.09 -3.40 -10.19
C CYS A 122 12.93 -4.15 -10.90
N ASP A 123 13.17 -4.66 -12.11
CA ASP A 123 12.10 -5.30 -12.90
C ASP A 123 11.55 -6.59 -12.27
N SER A 124 12.41 -7.38 -11.61
CA SER A 124 12.05 -8.69 -11.04
C SER A 124 12.14 -8.75 -9.51
N THR A 125 12.77 -7.78 -8.88
CA THR A 125 13.11 -7.80 -7.46
C THR A 125 12.84 -6.46 -6.78
N ALA A 126 12.51 -6.54 -5.50
CA ALA A 126 12.42 -5.40 -4.60
C ALA A 126 13.38 -5.64 -3.43
N THR A 127 14.43 -4.84 -3.35
CA THR A 127 15.44 -4.94 -2.30
C THR A 127 15.18 -3.87 -1.25
N ILE A 128 15.09 -4.29 0.01
CA ILE A 128 15.15 -3.36 1.14
C ILE A 128 16.62 -3.02 1.35
N GLU A 129 17.02 -1.83 0.94
CA GLU A 129 18.41 -1.36 1.00
C GLU A 129 18.76 -0.91 2.41
N LYS A 130 17.86 -0.16 3.06
CA LYS A 130 18.07 0.37 4.41
C LYS A 130 16.77 0.42 5.19
N ILE A 131 16.89 0.23 6.49
CA ILE A 131 15.84 0.47 7.48
C ILE A 131 16.32 1.61 8.37
N ILE A 132 15.56 2.69 8.39
CA ILE A 132 15.89 3.93 9.11
C ILE A 132 14.89 4.04 10.26
N VAL A 133 15.40 4.27 11.46
CA VAL A 133 14.58 4.45 12.66
C VAL A 133 14.75 5.87 13.17
N GLU A 134 13.63 6.56 13.38
CA GLU A 134 13.55 7.93 13.93
C GLU A 134 13.20 7.94 15.43
#